data_AF-A0A2D6MAS5-F1
#
_entry.id   AF-A0A2D6MAS5-F1
#
_cell.length_a   1.000
_cell.length_b   1.000
_cell.length_c   1.000
_cell.angle_alpha   90.00
_cell.angle_beta   90.00
_cell.angle_gamma   90.00
#
_symmetry.space_group_name_H-M   'P 1'
#
loop_
_entity.id
_entity.type
_entity.pdbx_description
1 polymer ?
#
loop_
_entity_poly.entity_id
_entity_poly.type
_entity_poly.pdbx_seq_one_letter_code
_entity_poly.pdbx_strand_id
1 'polypeptide(L)'
;MKRFKTYTFLIGAHEDFEDMDQLLDYFENAAAPPEAHRPHSPNASAHEFVVPAGLDRELVTYIGRGIAFSNDWCMDGTFSCIVDGALDPTAPRDVHGRPEIDDDQLYGAPV
;
A
#
# COMPACT_ATOMS: atom_id res chain seq x y z
N MET A 1 -1.54 -27.37 -6.66
CA MET A 1 -0.91 -26.20 -6.00
C MET A 1 -1.95 -25.10 -5.88
N LYS A 2 -2.29 -24.67 -4.65
CA LYS A 2 -3.03 -23.42 -4.48
C LYS A 2 -2.04 -22.31 -4.83
N ARG A 3 -2.27 -21.61 -5.94
CA ARG A 3 -1.47 -20.43 -6.30
C ARG A 3 -1.91 -19.29 -5.38
N PHE A 4 -0.97 -18.52 -4.87
CA PHE A 4 -1.25 -17.27 -4.16
C PHE A 4 -0.98 -16.10 -5.10
N LYS A 5 -1.59 -14.96 -4.82
CA LYS A 5 -1.40 -13.72 -5.58
C LYS A 5 -1.27 -12.54 -4.63
N THR A 6 -0.32 -11.68 -4.93
CA THR A 6 -0.07 -10.42 -4.23
C THR A 6 -0.96 -9.32 -4.80
N TYR A 7 -1.48 -8.50 -3.90
CA TYR A 7 -2.23 -7.28 -4.20
C TYR A 7 -1.73 -6.17 -3.28
N THR A 8 -1.90 -4.93 -3.73
CA THR A 8 -1.67 -3.76 -2.88
C THR A 8 -2.96 -2.94 -2.81
N PHE A 9 -3.39 -2.62 -1.60
CA PHE A 9 -4.45 -1.65 -1.35
C PHE A 9 -3.84 -0.27 -1.12
N LEU A 10 -4.24 0.69 -1.94
CA LEU A 10 -3.79 2.08 -1.84
C LEU A 10 -4.91 2.90 -1.20
N ILE A 11 -4.53 3.80 -0.30
CA ILE A 11 -5.45 4.74 0.33
C ILE A 11 -4.76 6.09 0.50
N GLY A 12 -5.50 7.18 0.31
CA GLY A 12 -5.01 8.54 0.50
C GLY A 12 -6.11 9.52 0.85
N ALA A 13 -5.79 10.57 1.61
CA ALA A 13 -6.74 11.56 2.08
C ALA A 13 -7.08 12.60 1.00
N HIS A 14 -8.34 13.02 0.92
CA HIS A 14 -8.80 14.08 0.01
C HIS A 14 -8.14 15.44 0.28
N GLU A 15 -7.52 15.63 1.44
CA GLU A 15 -6.76 16.86 1.74
C GLU A 15 -5.47 16.96 0.91
N ASP A 16 -4.91 15.82 0.49
CA ASP A 16 -3.64 15.73 -0.23
C ASP A 16 -3.78 15.29 -1.70
N PHE A 17 -4.92 14.72 -2.08
CA PHE A 17 -5.22 14.25 -3.43
C PHE A 17 -6.57 14.80 -3.86
N GLU A 18 -6.68 15.26 -5.11
CA GLU A 18 -7.95 15.73 -5.67
C GLU A 18 -8.75 14.61 -6.33
N ASP A 19 -8.08 13.55 -6.78
CA ASP A 19 -8.66 12.41 -7.46
C ASP A 19 -7.80 11.14 -7.31
N MET A 20 -8.32 10.03 -7.87
CA MET A 20 -7.65 8.72 -7.84
C MET A 20 -6.36 8.71 -8.66
N ASP A 21 -6.28 9.48 -9.74
CA ASP A 21 -5.14 9.47 -10.65
C ASP A 21 -3.92 10.10 -9.96
N GLN A 22 -4.13 11.19 -9.21
CA GLN A 22 -3.08 11.79 -8.37
C GLN A 22 -2.55 10.83 -7.29
N LEU A 23 -3.42 9.98 -6.72
CA LEU A 23 -3.00 8.95 -5.76
C LEU A 23 -2.13 7.86 -6.43
N LEU A 24 -2.54 7.40 -7.60
CA LEU A 24 -1.80 6.40 -8.38
C LEU A 24 -0.45 6.97 -8.82
N ASP A 25 -0.43 8.18 -9.38
CA ASP A 25 0.78 8.88 -9.79
C ASP A 25 1.76 9.04 -8.63
N TYR A 26 1.26 9.34 -7.42
CA TYR A 26 2.12 9.41 -6.24
C TYR A 26 2.83 8.07 -5.96
N PHE A 27 2.11 6.94 -5.95
CA PHE A 27 2.72 5.63 -5.66
C PHE A 27 3.59 5.10 -6.81
N GLU A 28 3.27 5.43 -8.07
CA GLU A 28 4.10 5.07 -9.22
C GLU A 28 5.42 5.85 -9.25
N ASN A 29 5.38 7.13 -8.86
CA ASN A 29 6.55 8.01 -8.89
C ASN A 29 7.29 8.11 -7.55
N ALA A 30 6.78 7.52 -6.47
CA ALA A 30 7.42 7.51 -5.14
C ALA A 30 8.80 6.81 -5.13
N ALA A 31 9.17 6.07 -6.19
CA ALA A 31 10.51 5.53 -6.38
C ALA A 31 11.55 6.59 -6.82
N ALA A 32 11.14 7.83 -7.12
CA ALA A 32 12.07 8.91 -7.45
C ALA A 32 12.75 9.46 -6.18
N PRO A 33 14.07 9.73 -6.21
CA PRO A 33 14.79 10.25 -5.05
C PRO A 33 14.16 11.57 -4.56
N PRO A 34 14.27 11.87 -3.25
CA PRO A 34 13.65 13.04 -2.63
C PRO A 34 14.41 14.31 -3.02
N GLU A 35 14.30 14.75 -4.28
CA GLU A 35 14.76 16.07 -4.69
C GLU A 35 13.61 17.06 -4.63
N ALA A 36 13.60 17.76 -3.49
CA ALA A 36 13.29 19.17 -3.35
C ALA A 36 11.81 19.62 -3.51
N HIS A 37 11.26 20.10 -2.38
CA HIS A 37 10.15 21.08 -2.23
C HIS A 37 8.77 20.60 -1.74
N ARG A 38 8.58 19.39 -1.21
CA ARG A 38 7.39 19.11 -0.37
C ARG A 38 7.78 19.01 1.11
N PRO A 39 7.38 19.97 1.97
CA PRO A 39 7.69 19.94 3.39
C PRO A 39 6.99 18.81 4.16
N HIS A 40 5.99 18.15 3.56
CA HIS A 40 5.24 17.05 4.17
C HIS A 40 5.05 15.91 3.16
N SER A 41 5.25 14.67 3.62
CA SER A 41 4.77 13.49 2.90
C SER A 41 3.25 13.55 2.85
N PRO A 42 2.60 13.37 1.69
CA PRO A 42 1.14 13.34 1.63
C PRO A 42 0.60 12.21 2.50
N ASN A 43 -0.59 12.41 3.06
CA ASN A 43 -1.30 11.43 3.85
C ASN A 43 -1.84 10.33 2.93
N ALA A 44 -1.00 9.32 2.70
CA ALA A 44 -1.27 8.14 1.90
C ALA A 44 -0.61 6.90 2.52
N SER A 45 -1.15 5.73 2.21
CA SER A 45 -0.55 4.46 2.59
C SER A 45 -0.83 3.37 1.56
N ALA A 46 0.10 2.43 1.48
CA ALA A 46 -0.01 1.23 0.66
C ALA A 46 0.07 0.01 1.57
N HIS A 47 -0.89 -0.90 1.43
CA HIS A 47 -0.97 -2.13 2.20
C HIS A 47 -0.85 -3.31 1.26
N GLU A 48 0.32 -3.91 1.21
CA GLU A 48 0.56 -5.11 0.42
C GLU A 48 0.12 -6.37 1.18
N PHE A 49 -0.58 -7.27 0.51
CA PHE A 49 -1.03 -8.53 1.10
C PHE A 49 -1.16 -9.64 0.07
N VAL A 50 -1.18 -10.87 0.57
CA VAL A 50 -1.22 -12.08 -0.24
C VAL A 50 -2.50 -12.85 0.06
N VAL A 51 -3.18 -13.28 -1.00
CA VAL A 51 -4.41 -14.07 -0.93
C VAL A 51 -4.33 -15.28 -1.85
N PRO A 52 -5.17 -16.32 -1.64
CA PRO A 52 -5.32 -17.38 -2.63
C PRO A 52 -5.71 -16.81 -4.00
N ALA A 53 -5.07 -17.28 -5.06
CA ALA A 53 -5.39 -16.90 -6.42
C ALA A 53 -6.80 -17.36 -6.78
N GLY A 54 -7.54 -16.52 -7.50
CA GLY A 54 -8.93 -16.78 -7.89
C GLY A 54 -9.97 -16.27 -6.90
N LEU A 55 -9.56 -15.57 -5.83
CA LEU A 55 -10.50 -14.75 -5.05
C LEU A 55 -11.10 -13.66 -5.93
N ASP A 56 -12.38 -13.37 -5.69
CA ASP A 56 -13.08 -12.27 -6.33
C ASP A 56 -12.50 -10.90 -5.94
N ARG A 57 -12.48 -9.95 -6.88
CA ARG A 57 -11.85 -8.64 -6.69
C ARG A 57 -12.54 -7.81 -5.60
N GLU A 58 -13.84 -7.97 -5.42
CA GLU A 58 -14.59 -7.33 -4.33
C GLU A 58 -14.10 -7.85 -2.97
N LEU A 59 -13.94 -9.16 -2.84
CA LEU A 59 -13.42 -9.78 -1.61
C LEU A 59 -11.97 -9.36 -1.31
N VAL A 60 -11.12 -9.30 -2.34
CA VAL A 60 -9.75 -8.75 -2.22
C VAL A 60 -9.79 -7.30 -1.73
N THR A 61 -10.72 -6.49 -2.23
CA THR A 61 -10.91 -5.11 -1.79
C THR A 61 -11.34 -5.02 -0.33
N TYR A 62 -12.26 -5.87 0.13
CA TYR A 62 -12.66 -5.91 1.55
C TYR A 62 -11.51 -6.32 2.47
N ILE A 63 -10.65 -7.25 2.03
CA ILE A 63 -9.44 -7.61 2.78
C ILE A 63 -8.51 -6.40 2.88
N GLY A 64 -8.21 -5.73 1.76
CA GLY A 64 -7.37 -4.53 1.73
C GLY A 64 -7.89 -3.43 2.67
N ARG A 65 -9.20 -3.16 2.64
CA ARG A 65 -9.86 -2.21 3.55
C ARG A 65 -9.71 -2.61 5.03
N GLY A 66 -9.95 -3.89 5.35
CA GLY A 66 -9.80 -4.38 6.72
C GLY A 66 -8.38 -4.19 7.25
N ILE A 67 -7.37 -4.40 6.39
CA ILE A 67 -5.97 -4.14 6.72
C ILE A 67 -5.75 -2.64 6.95
N ALA A 68 -6.22 -1.78 6.05
CA ALA A 68 -6.08 -0.33 6.21
C ALA A 68 -6.70 0.14 7.54
N PHE A 69 -7.92 -0.31 7.88
CA PHE A 69 -8.58 0.07 9.14
C PHE A 69 -7.87 -0.46 10.39
N SER A 70 -7.18 -1.60 10.25
CA SER A 70 -6.34 -2.13 11.34
C SER A 70 -5.03 -1.36 11.50
N ASN A 71 -4.70 -0.49 10.55
CA ASN A 71 -3.56 0.43 10.55
C ASN A 71 -4.04 1.88 10.61
N ASP A 72 -5.07 2.14 11.41
CA ASP A 72 -5.59 3.47 11.77
C ASP A 72 -6.18 4.31 10.62
N TRP A 73 -6.40 3.73 9.44
CA TRP A 73 -7.15 4.40 8.39
C TRP A 73 -8.66 4.33 8.62
N CYS A 74 -9.38 5.34 8.12
CA CYS A 74 -10.83 5.28 7.95
C CYS A 74 -11.19 5.63 6.50
N MET A 75 -12.39 5.28 6.06
CA MET A 75 -12.83 5.61 4.68
C MET A 75 -13.26 7.06 4.50
N ASP A 76 -13.53 7.78 5.60
CA ASP A 76 -14.09 9.12 5.50
C ASP A 76 -13.06 10.09 4.92
N GLY A 77 -13.45 10.80 3.87
CA GLY A 77 -12.55 11.70 3.14
C GLY A 77 -11.34 11.02 2.50
N THR A 78 -11.47 9.79 1.98
CA THR A 78 -10.35 9.07 1.33
C THR A 78 -10.65 8.56 -0.08
N PHE A 79 -9.63 8.57 -0.92
CA PHE A 79 -9.55 7.79 -2.16
C PHE A 79 -8.89 6.45 -1.85
N SER A 80 -9.39 5.36 -2.44
CA SER A 80 -8.74 4.05 -2.32
C SER A 80 -9.00 3.13 -3.50
N CYS A 81 -8.04 2.27 -3.79
CA CYS A 81 -8.15 1.26 -4.85
C CYS A 81 -7.30 0.02 -4.55
N ILE A 82 -7.56 -1.05 -5.30
CA ILE A 82 -6.73 -2.26 -5.33
C ILE A 82 -5.93 -2.27 -6.63
N VAL A 83 -4.61 -2.44 -6.51
CA VAL A 83 -3.71 -2.73 -7.62
C VAL A 83 -3.18 -4.17 -7.55
N ASP A 84 -2.89 -4.73 -8.71
CA ASP A 84 -2.38 -6.08 -8.85
C ASP A 84 -0.86 -6.10 -8.63
N GLY A 85 -0.36 -6.98 -7.76
CA GLY A 85 1.07 -7.09 -7.46
C GLY A 85 1.56 -6.13 -6.37
N ALA A 86 2.88 -6.10 -6.21
CA ALA A 86 3.59 -5.22 -5.29
C ALA A 86 4.03 -3.93 -5.97
N LEU A 87 4.17 -2.85 -5.19
CA LEU A 87 4.64 -1.55 -5.70
C LEU A 87 6.11 -1.58 -6.13
N ASP A 88 6.99 -2.22 -5.35
CA ASP A 88 8.37 -2.51 -5.74
C ASP A 88 8.52 -4.00 -6.08
N PRO A 89 8.48 -4.40 -7.35
CA PRO A 89 8.61 -5.81 -7.74
C PRO A 89 10.01 -6.39 -7.47
N THR A 90 10.99 -5.56 -7.13
CA THR A 90 12.37 -5.96 -6.88
C THR A 90 12.71 -6.15 -5.40
N ALA A 91 11.85 -5.66 -4.49
CA ALA A 91 12.05 -5.80 -3.05
C ALA A 91 12.06 -7.29 -2.62
N PRO A 92 12.96 -7.70 -1.69
CA PRO A 92 13.01 -9.05 -1.14
C PRO A 92 11.66 -9.51 -0.58
N ARG A 93 11.36 -10.81 -0.72
CA ARG A 93 10.05 -11.39 -0.38
C ARG A 93 10.18 -12.63 0.49
N ASP A 94 9.30 -12.72 1.48
CA ASP A 94 9.24 -13.89 2.35
C ASP A 94 8.70 -15.12 1.59
N VAL A 95 8.66 -16.27 2.28
CA VAL A 95 8.12 -17.53 1.72
C VAL A 95 6.64 -17.45 1.30
N HIS A 96 5.94 -16.39 1.70
CA HIS A 96 4.56 -16.12 1.36
C HIS A 96 4.39 -15.06 0.27
N GLY A 97 5.48 -14.43 -0.22
CA GLY A 97 5.45 -13.40 -1.25
C GLY A 97 5.11 -12.00 -0.72
N ARG A 98 5.18 -11.78 0.60
CA ARG A 98 5.05 -10.46 1.23
C ARG A 98 6.42 -9.77 1.25
N PRO A 99 6.50 -8.42 1.33
CA PRO A 99 7.78 -7.75 1.51
C PRO A 99 8.47 -8.30 2.77
N GLU A 100 9.76 -8.64 2.68
CA GLU A 100 10.56 -8.87 3.88
C GLU A 100 10.71 -7.53 4.60
N ILE A 101 10.16 -7.43 5.80
CA ILE A 101 10.31 -6.24 6.64
C ILE A 101 11.60 -6.43 7.43
N ASP A 102 12.54 -5.50 7.31
CA ASP A 102 13.69 -5.43 8.21
C ASP A 102 13.16 -5.03 9.59
N ASP A 103 13.31 -5.90 10.60
CA ASP A 103 12.83 -5.67 11.96
C ASP A 103 13.39 -4.36 12.55
N ASP A 104 14.55 -3.90 12.08
CA ASP A 104 15.18 -2.63 12.48
C ASP A 104 14.45 -1.38 11.94
N GLN A 105 13.57 -1.51 10.94
CA GLN A 105 12.76 -0.41 10.41
C GLN A 105 11.37 -0.31 11.04
N LEU A 106 10.89 -1.36 11.71
CA LEU A 106 9.55 -1.39 12.30
C LEU A 106 9.49 -0.72 13.69
N TYR A 107 10.64 -0.63 14.36
CA TYR A 107 10.79 0.10 15.61
C TYR A 107 11.85 1.18 15.40
N GLY A 108 11.40 2.40 15.07
CA GLY A 108 12.27 3.57 15.10
C GLY A 108 13.09 3.59 16.39
N ALA A 109 14.38 3.90 16.25
CA ALA A 109 15.37 3.91 17.31
C ALA A 109 14.81 4.45 18.65
N PRO A 110 15.19 3.85 19.80
CA PRO A 110 14.72 4.32 21.10
C PRO A 110 15.10 5.80 21.28
N VAL A 111 14.10 6.62 21.60
CA VAL A 111 14.26 8.01 22.07
C VAL A 111 15.01 8.08 23.40
#